data_AF-A0AA37VVR4-F1
#
_entry.id   AF-A0AA37VVR4-F1
#
_cell.length_a   1.000
_cell.length_b   1.000
_cell.length_c   1.000
_cell.angle_alpha   90.00
_cell.angle_beta   90.00
_cell.angle_gamma   90.00
#
_symmetry.space_group_name_H-M   'P 1'
#
loop_
_entity.id
_entity.type
_entity.pdbx_description
1 polymer ?
#
loop_
_entity_poly.entity_id
_entity_poly.type
_entity_poly.pdbx_seq_one_letter_code
_entity_poly.pdbx_strand_id
1 'polypeptide(L)'
;MKAPKKPTVPKPTPRKPTAKKGGGGFDFNQAMQMASTSVDTFKSYIDLKKEEQVTQRTLIDGELQIRLGEHQLEKAHLGDQQHLREHQARMLELDIQGRQADQLHDRAMTVLESKADKEDRVLKQLESGQITAEEAAMLLGSGQE
;
A
#
# COMPACT_ATOMS: atom_id res chain seq x y z
N MET A 1 25.57 -20.49 -13.70
CA MET A 1 24.28 -21.12 -14.08
C MET A 1 24.47 -21.79 -15.44
N LYS A 2 24.45 -23.13 -15.53
CA LYS A 2 24.61 -23.87 -16.80
C LYS A 2 23.27 -23.98 -17.52
N ALA A 3 23.23 -23.65 -18.81
CA ALA A 3 22.03 -23.69 -19.65
C ALA A 3 21.57 -25.14 -19.94
N PRO A 4 20.26 -25.39 -20.08
CA PRO A 4 19.74 -26.73 -20.40
C PRO A 4 20.01 -27.06 -21.88
N LYS A 5 20.58 -28.25 -22.13
CA LYS A 5 20.82 -28.77 -23.48
C LYS A 5 19.53 -29.38 -24.03
N LYS A 6 19.16 -28.99 -25.25
CA LYS A 6 18.03 -29.56 -26.01
C LYS A 6 18.29 -31.04 -26.33
N PRO A 7 17.26 -31.92 -26.31
CA PRO A 7 17.42 -33.32 -26.70
C PRO A 7 17.55 -33.43 -28.23
N THR A 8 18.63 -34.03 -28.70
CA THR A 8 18.86 -34.38 -30.11
C THR A 8 18.01 -35.60 -30.47
N VAL A 9 17.12 -35.44 -31.46
CA VAL A 9 16.34 -36.53 -32.05
C VAL A 9 17.29 -37.47 -32.82
N PRO A 10 17.27 -38.79 -32.58
CA PRO A 10 18.10 -39.71 -33.35
C PRO A 10 17.58 -39.84 -34.79
N LYS A 11 18.50 -39.76 -35.74
CA LYS A 11 18.25 -39.95 -37.18
C LYS A 11 17.78 -41.39 -37.45
N PRO A 12 16.76 -41.63 -38.30
CA PRO A 12 16.33 -42.98 -38.60
C PRO A 12 17.36 -43.65 -39.52
N THR A 13 18.01 -44.71 -39.05
CA THR A 13 18.79 -45.61 -39.90
C THR A 13 17.85 -46.54 -40.68
N PRO A 14 18.01 -46.70 -42.00
CA PRO A 14 17.18 -47.60 -42.79
C PRO A 14 17.51 -49.06 -42.44
N ARG A 15 16.52 -49.80 -41.92
CA ARG A 15 16.63 -51.25 -41.71
C ARG A 15 16.66 -51.96 -43.07
N LYS A 16 17.59 -52.91 -43.23
CA LYS A 16 17.69 -53.83 -44.38
C LYS A 16 16.36 -54.55 -44.64
N PRO A 17 15.98 -54.79 -45.91
CA PRO A 17 14.76 -55.51 -46.23
C PRO A 17 14.98 -57.01 -46.00
N THR A 18 14.28 -57.58 -45.03
CA THR A 18 14.14 -59.04 -44.92
C THR A 18 12.98 -59.52 -45.79
N ALA A 19 13.24 -60.61 -46.49
CA ALA A 19 12.49 -61.14 -47.62
C ALA A 19 11.01 -61.40 -47.34
N LYS A 20 10.23 -61.24 -48.41
CA LYS A 20 8.83 -61.71 -48.53
C LYS A 20 8.73 -63.20 -48.18
N LYS A 21 7.85 -63.54 -47.24
CA LYS A 21 7.13 -64.81 -47.23
C LYS A 21 5.66 -64.51 -46.98
N GLY A 22 4.83 -64.85 -47.97
CA GLY A 22 3.38 -64.73 -47.87
C GLY A 22 2.81 -65.66 -46.81
N GLY A 23 1.69 -65.24 -46.24
CA GLY A 23 0.93 -65.98 -45.24
C GLY A 23 0.05 -65.00 -44.48
N GLY A 24 -1.20 -64.87 -44.91
CA GLY A 24 -2.20 -64.09 -44.18
C GLY A 24 -2.42 -64.71 -42.81
N GLY A 25 -2.09 -63.96 -41.76
CA GLY A 25 -2.32 -64.35 -40.37
C GLY A 25 -1.94 -63.18 -39.49
N PHE A 26 -2.93 -62.55 -38.90
CA PHE A 26 -2.76 -61.50 -37.91
C PHE A 26 -2.00 -62.12 -36.72
N ASP A 27 -0.73 -61.77 -36.54
CA ASP A 27 0.15 -62.40 -35.54
C ASP A 27 -0.28 -61.94 -34.14
N PHE A 28 -0.41 -62.86 -33.18
CA PHE A 28 -0.91 -62.56 -31.82
C PHE A 28 -0.04 -61.51 -31.12
N ASN A 29 1.28 -61.54 -31.34
CA ASN A 29 2.20 -60.52 -30.85
C ASN A 29 1.94 -59.13 -31.46
N GLN A 30 1.47 -59.08 -32.70
CA GLN A 30 1.10 -57.83 -33.37
C GLN A 30 -0.23 -57.29 -32.84
N ALA A 31 -1.20 -58.17 -32.56
CA ALA A 31 -2.44 -57.81 -31.88
C ALA A 31 -2.18 -57.29 -30.45
N MET A 32 -1.30 -57.95 -29.70
CA MET A 32 -0.93 -57.56 -28.34
C MET A 32 -0.15 -56.23 -28.33
N GLN A 33 0.74 -56.00 -29.29
CA GLN A 33 1.41 -54.70 -29.46
C GLN A 33 0.44 -53.59 -29.86
N MET A 34 -0.51 -53.86 -30.75
CA MET A 34 -1.55 -52.87 -31.09
C MET A 34 -2.45 -52.57 -29.89
N ALA A 35 -2.81 -53.58 -29.11
CA ALA A 35 -3.61 -53.43 -27.90
C ALA A 35 -2.85 -52.68 -26.78
N SER A 36 -1.55 -52.93 -26.61
CA SER A 36 -0.75 -52.16 -25.66
C SER A 36 -0.61 -50.70 -26.11
N THR A 37 -0.40 -50.45 -27.40
CA THR A 37 -0.33 -49.08 -27.93
C THR A 37 -1.67 -48.35 -27.80
N SER A 38 -2.80 -49.02 -27.95
CA SER A 38 -4.11 -48.39 -27.79
C SER A 38 -4.38 -48.01 -26.33
N VAL A 39 -3.99 -48.87 -25.37
CA VAL A 39 -4.04 -48.54 -23.93
C VAL A 39 -3.11 -47.36 -23.60
N ASP A 40 -1.89 -47.34 -24.14
CA ASP A 40 -0.95 -46.23 -23.93
C ASP A 40 -1.47 -44.91 -24.54
N THR A 41 -2.11 -44.95 -25.72
CA THR A 41 -2.74 -43.76 -26.32
C THR A 41 -3.96 -43.26 -25.53
N PHE A 42 -4.72 -44.17 -24.92
CA PHE A 42 -5.85 -43.79 -24.08
C PHE A 42 -5.37 -43.15 -22.77
N LYS A 43 -4.31 -43.71 -22.18
CA LYS A 43 -3.68 -43.14 -20.99
C LYS A 43 -3.11 -41.74 -21.27
N SER A 44 -2.38 -41.57 -22.37
CA SER A 44 -1.84 -40.25 -22.74
C SER A 44 -2.95 -39.22 -23.04
N TYR A 45 -4.08 -39.65 -23.62
CA TYR A 45 -5.24 -38.78 -23.79
C TYR A 45 -5.85 -38.34 -22.46
N ILE A 46 -6.01 -39.26 -21.50
CA ILE A 46 -6.48 -38.93 -20.14
C ILE A 46 -5.52 -37.96 -19.45
N ASP A 47 -4.22 -38.21 -19.54
CA ASP A 47 -3.21 -37.36 -18.93
C ASP A 47 -3.23 -35.95 -19.56
N LEU A 48 -3.35 -35.85 -20.88
CA LEU A 48 -3.52 -34.56 -21.57
C LEU A 48 -4.79 -33.82 -21.15
N LYS A 49 -5.91 -34.53 -20.95
CA LYS A 49 -7.15 -33.92 -20.42
C LYS A 49 -7.00 -33.41 -18.99
N LYS A 50 -6.23 -34.11 -18.16
CA LYS A 50 -5.92 -33.63 -16.81
C LYS A 50 -5.01 -32.40 -16.85
N GLU A 51 -4.00 -32.39 -17.71
CA GLU A 51 -3.13 -31.23 -17.90
C GLU A 51 -3.90 -30.01 -18.39
N GLU A 52 -4.83 -30.16 -19.33
CA GLU A 52 -5.73 -29.09 -19.78
C GLU A 52 -6.53 -28.52 -18.61
N GLN A 53 -7.11 -29.38 -17.75
CA GLN A 53 -7.88 -28.94 -16.58
C GLN A 53 -7.01 -28.22 -15.54
N VAL A 54 -5.80 -28.72 -15.28
CA VAL A 54 -4.84 -28.07 -14.37
C VAL A 54 -4.49 -26.69 -14.91
N THR A 55 -4.22 -26.58 -16.21
CA THR A 55 -3.88 -25.30 -16.85
C THR A 55 -5.02 -24.29 -16.72
N GLN A 56 -6.27 -24.70 -16.99
CA GLN A 56 -7.44 -23.83 -16.82
C GLN A 56 -7.60 -23.35 -15.37
N ARG A 57 -7.42 -24.23 -14.39
CA ARG A 57 -7.47 -23.84 -12.96
C ARG A 57 -6.37 -22.83 -12.62
N THR A 58 -5.13 -23.06 -13.07
CA THR A 58 -4.04 -22.13 -12.80
C THR A 58 -4.27 -20.74 -13.42
N LEU A 59 -4.94 -20.67 -14.58
CA LEU A 59 -5.32 -19.39 -15.19
C LEU A 59 -6.38 -18.67 -14.35
N ILE A 60 -7.42 -19.38 -13.91
CA ILE A 60 -8.48 -18.83 -13.07
C ILE A 60 -7.92 -18.35 -11.72
N ASP A 61 -7.08 -19.17 -11.09
CA ASP A 61 -6.45 -18.83 -9.81
C ASP A 61 -5.51 -17.62 -9.95
N GLY A 62 -4.77 -17.54 -11.07
CA GLY A 62 -3.94 -16.38 -11.40
C GLY A 62 -4.76 -15.10 -11.58
N GLU A 63 -5.86 -15.15 -12.33
CA GLU A 63 -6.78 -14.01 -12.51
C GLU A 63 -7.39 -13.56 -11.17
N LEU A 64 -7.79 -14.51 -10.33
CA LEU A 64 -8.37 -14.22 -9.02
C LEU A 64 -7.35 -13.55 -8.09
N GLN A 65 -6.10 -14.02 -8.11
CA GLN A 65 -5.02 -13.43 -7.32
C GLN A 65 -4.68 -12.00 -7.79
N ILE A 66 -4.69 -11.75 -9.09
CA ILE A 66 -4.50 -10.41 -9.66
C ILE A 66 -5.63 -9.48 -9.18
N ARG A 67 -6.89 -9.87 -9.37
CA ARG A 67 -8.05 -9.05 -8.95
C ARG A 67 -8.07 -8.78 -7.45
N LEU A 68 -7.71 -9.78 -6.65
CA LEU A 68 -7.62 -9.60 -5.20
C LEU A 68 -6.53 -8.59 -4.82
N GLY A 69 -5.37 -8.66 -5.51
CA GLY A 69 -4.29 -7.69 -5.35
C GLY A 69 -4.71 -6.27 -5.75
N GLU A 70 -5.37 -6.11 -6.89
CA GLU A 70 -5.89 -4.81 -7.36
C GLU A 70 -6.86 -4.18 -6.35
N HIS A 71 -7.79 -4.97 -5.82
CA HIS A 71 -8.74 -4.48 -4.82
C HIS A 71 -8.06 -4.12 -3.48
N GLN A 72 -6.99 -4.82 -3.09
CA GLN A 72 -6.20 -4.43 -1.92
C GLN A 72 -5.44 -3.13 -2.15
N LEU A 73 -4.87 -2.93 -3.34
CA LEU A 73 -4.21 -1.67 -3.72
C LEU A 73 -5.19 -0.51 -3.74
N GLU A 74 -6.39 -0.70 -4.27
CA GLU A 74 -7.43 0.33 -4.29
C GLU A 74 -7.85 0.72 -2.85
N LYS A 75 -8.03 -0.27 -1.97
CA LYS A 75 -8.29 -0.01 -0.55
C LYS A 75 -7.17 0.76 0.13
N ALA A 76 -5.91 0.37 -0.13
CA ALA A 76 -4.76 1.07 0.41
C ALA A 76 -4.72 2.53 -0.08
N HIS A 77 -4.95 2.76 -1.38
CA HIS A 77 -5.01 4.11 -1.94
C HIS A 77 -6.12 4.97 -1.32
N LEU A 78 -7.30 4.39 -1.06
CA LEU A 78 -8.39 5.10 -0.40
C LEU A 78 -8.01 5.46 1.05
N GLY A 79 -7.38 4.53 1.77
CA GLY A 79 -6.87 4.78 3.13
C GLY A 79 -5.82 5.89 3.15
N ASP A 80 -4.85 5.84 2.26
CA ASP A 80 -3.81 6.86 2.14
C ASP A 80 -4.39 8.24 1.81
N GLN A 81 -5.36 8.30 0.89
CA GLN A 81 -6.04 9.56 0.57
C GLN A 81 -6.83 10.12 1.76
N GLN A 82 -7.48 9.27 2.55
CA GLN A 82 -8.18 9.69 3.77
C GLN A 82 -7.20 10.25 4.79
N HIS A 83 -6.09 9.55 5.05
CA HIS A 83 -5.05 10.01 5.96
C HIS A 83 -4.42 11.33 5.52
N LEU A 84 -4.19 11.52 4.22
CA LEU A 84 -3.70 12.80 3.69
C LEU A 84 -4.67 13.95 3.97
N ARG A 85 -5.98 13.73 3.78
CA ARG A 85 -7.00 14.75 4.08
C ARG A 85 -7.08 15.06 5.58
N GLU A 86 -7.08 14.03 6.42
CA GLU A 86 -7.09 14.17 7.88
C GLU A 86 -5.83 14.91 8.38
N HIS A 87 -4.67 14.57 7.83
CA HIS A 87 -3.41 15.24 8.16
C HIS A 87 -3.46 16.72 7.74
N GLN A 88 -3.94 17.03 6.53
CA GLN A 88 -4.10 18.41 6.08
C GLN A 88 -5.06 19.20 6.99
N ALA A 89 -6.19 18.61 7.38
CA ALA A 89 -7.13 19.24 8.30
C ALA A 89 -6.47 19.54 9.66
N ARG A 90 -5.73 18.57 10.21
CA ARG A 90 -5.00 18.76 11.48
C ARG A 90 -3.95 19.86 11.39
N MET A 91 -3.23 19.97 10.27
CA MET A 91 -2.26 21.06 10.08
C MET A 91 -2.94 22.43 10.07
N LEU A 92 -4.09 22.55 9.39
CA LEU A 92 -4.87 23.79 9.40
C LEU A 92 -5.39 24.14 10.79
N GLU A 93 -5.86 23.15 11.56
CA GLU A 93 -6.29 23.36 12.94
C GLU A 93 -5.15 23.86 13.83
N LEU A 94 -3.97 23.25 13.72
CA LEU A 94 -2.77 23.69 14.46
C LEU A 94 -2.37 25.12 14.08
N ASP A 95 -2.41 25.47 12.80
CA ASP A 95 -2.12 26.83 12.34
C ASP A 95 -3.12 27.85 12.91
N ILE A 96 -4.42 27.50 12.96
CA ILE A 96 -5.45 28.36 13.54
C ILE A 96 -5.22 28.53 15.04
N GLN A 97 -4.93 27.44 15.75
CA GLN A 97 -4.64 27.48 17.19
C GLN A 97 -3.39 28.31 17.49
N GLY A 98 -2.32 28.16 16.68
CA GLY A 98 -1.11 28.97 16.79
C GLY A 98 -1.40 30.46 16.64
N ARG A 99 -2.12 30.86 15.58
CA ARG A 99 -2.50 32.26 15.36
C ARG A 99 -3.37 32.83 16.49
N GLN A 100 -4.27 32.02 17.05
CA GLN A 100 -5.08 32.44 18.19
C GLN A 100 -4.22 32.65 19.44
N ALA A 101 -3.27 31.75 19.69
CA ALA A 101 -2.33 31.88 20.80
C ALA A 101 -1.46 33.14 20.66
N ASP A 102 -0.95 33.42 19.46
CA ASP A 102 -0.15 34.62 19.17
C ASP A 102 -0.98 35.89 19.42
N GLN A 103 -2.23 35.94 18.93
CA GLN A 103 -3.11 37.10 19.16
C GLN A 103 -3.44 37.32 20.64
N LEU A 104 -3.63 36.25 21.40
CA LEU A 104 -3.86 36.34 22.85
C LEU A 104 -2.60 36.80 23.57
N HIS A 105 -1.43 36.32 23.14
CA HIS A 105 -0.15 36.76 23.68
C HIS A 105 0.09 38.25 23.43
N ASP A 106 -0.09 38.73 22.19
CA ASP A 106 0.07 40.14 21.84
C ASP A 106 -0.88 41.03 22.65
N ARG A 107 -2.13 40.61 22.81
CA ARG A 107 -3.10 41.32 23.67
C ARG A 107 -2.67 41.33 25.14
N ALA A 108 -2.15 40.23 25.66
CA ALA A 108 -1.65 40.18 27.02
C ALA A 108 -0.45 41.12 27.22
N MET A 109 0.50 41.13 26.28
CA MET A 109 1.69 41.98 26.34
C MET A 109 1.32 43.46 26.25
N THR A 110 0.44 43.85 25.34
CA THR A 110 -0.04 45.24 25.23
C THR A 110 -0.78 45.71 26.50
N VAL A 111 -1.58 44.83 27.13
CA VAL A 111 -2.22 45.14 28.41
C VAL A 111 -1.18 45.32 29.52
N LEU A 112 -0.16 44.46 29.57
CA LEU A 112 0.92 44.57 30.56
C LEU A 112 1.74 45.85 30.36
N GLU A 113 2.10 46.20 29.13
CA GLU A 113 2.78 47.45 28.80
C GLU A 113 1.95 48.67 29.23
N SER A 114 0.65 48.68 28.90
CA SER A 114 -0.24 49.77 29.33
C SER A 114 -0.37 49.87 30.85
N LYS A 115 -0.32 48.74 31.58
CA LYS A 115 -0.33 48.73 33.05
C LYS A 115 0.99 49.27 33.60
N ALA A 116 2.13 48.84 33.06
CA ALA A 116 3.45 49.34 33.44
C ALA A 116 3.57 50.86 33.20
N ASP A 117 3.11 51.35 32.05
CA ASP A 117 3.11 52.79 31.75
C ASP A 117 2.24 53.60 32.73
N LYS A 118 1.10 53.04 33.13
CA LYS A 118 0.22 53.65 34.15
C LYS A 118 0.91 53.67 35.51
N GLU A 119 1.53 52.56 35.91
CA GLU A 119 2.30 52.46 37.15
C GLU A 119 3.43 53.49 37.19
N ASP A 120 4.24 53.57 36.14
CA ASP A 120 5.32 54.54 35.99
C ASP A 120 4.83 55.99 36.07
N ARG A 121 3.68 56.30 35.46
CA ARG A 121 3.11 57.65 35.52
C ARG A 121 2.66 58.01 36.94
N VAL A 122 2.01 57.09 37.64
CA VAL A 122 1.57 57.29 39.03
C VAL A 122 2.77 57.46 39.95
N LEU A 123 3.82 56.64 39.79
CA LEU A 123 5.05 56.75 40.58
C LEU A 123 5.72 58.12 40.39
N LYS A 124 5.86 58.60 39.14
CA LYS A 124 6.44 59.93 38.86
C LYS A 124 5.62 61.08 39.47
N GLN A 125 4.29 60.96 39.49
CA GLN A 125 3.41 61.96 40.11
C GLN A 125 3.53 61.97 41.64
N LEU A 126 3.72 60.79 42.25
CA LEU A 126 3.94 60.66 43.69
C LEU A 126 5.31 61.22 44.09
N GLU A 127 6.36 60.91 43.33
CA GLU A 127 7.73 61.43 43.57
C GLU A 127 7.80 62.96 43.44
N SER A 128 7.06 63.54 42.50
CA SER A 128 6.96 65.00 42.34
C SER A 128 6.00 65.66 43.33
N GLY A 129 5.35 64.89 44.21
CA GLY A 129 4.42 65.39 45.22
C GLY A 129 3.11 65.95 44.66
N GLN A 130 2.79 65.65 43.40
CA GLN A 130 1.54 66.10 42.75
C GLN A 130 0.32 65.34 43.25
N ILE A 131 0.52 64.12 43.75
CA ILE A 131 -0.51 63.25 44.33
C ILE A 131 -0.04 62.70 45.68
N THR A 132 -0.99 62.33 46.52
CA THR A 132 -0.70 61.66 47.80
C THR A 132 -0.57 60.14 47.64
N ALA A 133 0.06 59.49 48.64
CA ALA A 133 0.21 58.03 48.65
C ALA A 133 -1.14 57.28 48.66
N GLU A 134 -2.15 57.86 49.29
CA GLU A 134 -3.50 57.30 49.34
C GLU A 134 -4.20 57.37 47.97
N GLU A 135 -4.05 58.49 47.27
CA GLU A 135 -4.57 58.65 45.90
C GLU A 135 -3.85 57.73 44.90
N ALA A 136 -2.52 57.56 45.03
CA ALA A 136 -1.76 56.63 44.21
C ALA A 136 -2.20 55.17 44.42
N ALA A 137 -2.44 54.76 45.68
CA ALA A 137 -2.93 53.43 46.00
C ALA A 137 -4.31 53.15 45.38
N MET A 138 -5.22 54.13 45.38
CA MET A 138 -6.52 54.00 44.71
C MET A 138 -6.39 53.92 43.18
N LEU A 139 -5.51 54.72 42.58
CA LEU A 139 -5.29 54.72 41.12
C LEU A 139 -4.66 53.42 40.61
N LEU A 140 -3.82 52.77 41.42
CA LEU A 140 -3.20 51.48 41.10
C LEU A 140 -4.13 50.30 41.41
N GLY A 141 -4.85 50.35 42.54
CA GLY A 141 -5.73 49.26 42.99
C GLY A 141 -7.03 49.12 42.19
N SER A 142 -7.48 50.17 41.51
CA SER A 142 -8.71 50.16 40.69
C SER A 142 -8.63 49.35 39.38
N GLY A 143 -7.50 48.71 39.08
CA GLY A 143 -7.30 47.91 37.85
C GLY A 143 -7.28 46.39 38.03
N GLN A 144 -7.72 45.89 39.20
CA GLN A 144 -7.56 44.48 39.62
C GLN A 144 -8.87 43.67 39.67
N GLU A 145 -9.96 44.14 39.04
CA GLU A 145 -11.21 43.37 38.82
C GLU A 145 -11.30 42.77 37.41
#